data_AF-R4V0M8-F1
#
_entry.id   AF-R4V0M8-F1
#
_cell.length_a   1.000
_cell.length_b   1.000
_cell.length_c   1.000
_cell.angle_alpha   90.00
_cell.angle_beta   90.00
_cell.angle_gamma   90.00
#
_symmetry.space_group_name_H-M   'P 1'
#
loop_
_entity.id
_entity.type
_entity.pdbx_description
1 polymer ?
#
loop_
_entity_poly.entity_id
_entity_poly.type
_entity_poly.pdbx_seq_one_letter_code
_entity_poly.pdbx_strand_id
1 'polypeptide(L)'
;MGARVQIGREAQVLQCDEVPPHGNGHVSLIISREGRFAIVRQGCSLIFSDAGMGEEQFDLDEDVELLASAYLRPLSVPNFADSFAHMGAARTQNVLMQRLRGAGQVFEHLARVTGMGELTALRGKDARKVTGRFAGATIASGGREGPRFVALMEVEAGAAKDGGMAVRLTAKAEDPALLDAVMRSAVPD
;
A
#
# COMPACT_ATOMS: atom_id res chain seq x y z
N MET A 1 33.90 -5.21 -11.89
CA MET A 1 33.20 -4.82 -10.64
C MET A 1 31.90 -5.62 -10.61
N GLY A 2 31.74 -6.52 -9.64
CA GLY A 2 30.54 -7.33 -9.49
C GLY A 2 29.77 -6.91 -8.25
N ALA A 3 28.64 -6.23 -8.41
CA ALA A 3 27.77 -5.97 -7.27
C ALA A 3 27.05 -7.27 -6.85
N ARG A 4 26.78 -7.45 -5.56
CA ARG A 4 25.92 -8.52 -5.04
C ARG A 4 25.00 -7.93 -3.98
N VAL A 5 23.75 -7.68 -4.32
CA VAL A 5 22.79 -7.11 -3.36
C VAL A 5 22.26 -8.19 -2.42
N GLN A 6 22.25 -7.93 -1.11
CA GLN A 6 21.65 -8.84 -0.12
C GLN A 6 20.59 -8.08 0.69
N ILE A 7 19.33 -8.51 0.59
CA ILE A 7 18.20 -7.89 1.29
C ILE A 7 17.52 -8.92 2.18
N GLY A 8 17.72 -8.80 3.50
CA GLY A 8 17.07 -9.64 4.50
C GLY A 8 17.31 -11.16 4.34
N ARG A 9 16.66 -11.97 5.18
CA ARG A 9 16.73 -13.45 5.10
C ARG A 9 15.71 -14.06 4.13
N GLU A 10 14.81 -13.26 3.58
CA GLU A 10 13.60 -13.72 2.85
C GLU A 10 13.56 -13.31 1.37
N ALA A 11 14.55 -12.56 0.88
CA ALA A 11 14.65 -12.19 -0.53
C ALA A 11 15.67 -13.08 -1.28
N GLN A 12 15.27 -13.54 -2.46
CA GLN A 12 16.15 -14.20 -3.41
C GLN A 12 16.55 -13.21 -4.49
N VAL A 13 17.86 -13.03 -4.69
CA VAL A 13 18.41 -12.26 -5.82
C VAL A 13 18.25 -13.10 -7.08
N LEU A 14 17.52 -12.57 -8.07
CA LEU A 14 17.34 -13.22 -9.36
C LEU A 14 18.43 -12.85 -10.35
N GLN A 15 18.76 -11.57 -10.41
CA GLN A 15 19.71 -11.00 -11.35
C GLN A 15 20.39 -9.83 -10.68
N CYS A 16 21.70 -9.76 -10.85
CA CYS A 16 22.52 -8.64 -10.43
C CYS A 16 23.53 -8.38 -11.54
N ASP A 17 23.40 -7.26 -12.22
CA ASP A 17 24.32 -6.90 -13.29
C ASP A 17 25.68 -6.47 -12.72
N GLU A 18 26.75 -6.71 -13.47
CA GLU A 18 28.01 -6.01 -13.21
C GLU A 18 27.82 -4.53 -13.47
N VAL A 19 28.12 -3.69 -12.49
CA VAL A 19 28.00 -2.24 -12.61
C VAL A 19 29.35 -1.69 -13.04
N PRO A 20 29.48 -1.13 -14.27
CA PRO A 20 30.74 -0.52 -14.68
C PRO A 20 30.96 0.80 -13.93
N PRO A 21 32.22 1.28 -13.82
CA PRO A 21 32.52 2.56 -13.20
C PRO A 21 31.69 3.68 -13.83
N HIS A 22 30.98 4.45 -13.00
CA HIS A 22 30.07 5.53 -13.40
C HIS A 22 28.88 5.09 -14.28
N GLY A 23 28.59 3.79 -14.36
CA GLY A 23 27.42 3.25 -15.04
C GLY A 23 26.28 2.90 -14.09
N ASN A 24 25.13 2.58 -14.67
CA ASN A 24 23.96 2.10 -13.94
C ASN A 24 23.88 0.58 -14.05
N GLY A 25 23.46 -0.10 -12.98
CA GLY A 25 23.13 -1.52 -12.98
C GLY A 25 21.69 -1.76 -12.55
N HIS A 26 21.13 -2.90 -12.94
CA HIS A 26 19.84 -3.36 -12.47
C HIS A 26 19.99 -4.56 -11.55
N VAL A 27 19.16 -4.60 -10.51
CA VAL A 27 19.06 -5.74 -9.61
C VAL A 27 17.59 -6.12 -9.46
N SER A 28 17.30 -7.38 -9.76
CA SER A 28 15.96 -7.97 -9.64
C SER A 28 15.92 -8.90 -8.44
N LEU A 29 14.89 -8.74 -7.60
CA LEU A 29 14.70 -9.51 -6.38
C LEU A 29 13.31 -10.14 -6.38
N ILE A 30 13.21 -11.38 -5.88
CA ILE A 30 11.94 -11.98 -5.47
C ILE A 30 11.92 -12.01 -3.95
N ILE A 31 10.88 -11.45 -3.37
CA ILE A 31 10.59 -11.58 -1.95
C ILE A 31 9.48 -12.63 -1.82
N SER A 32 9.82 -13.78 -1.27
CA SER A 32 8.84 -14.81 -0.92
C SER A 32 8.18 -14.41 0.40
N ARG A 33 6.86 -14.52 0.49
CA ARG A 33 6.10 -14.02 1.64
C ARG A 33 5.28 -15.12 2.29
N GLU A 34 5.29 -15.12 3.62
CA GLU A 34 4.28 -15.84 4.40
C GLU A 34 3.00 -15.00 4.45
N GLY A 35 1.95 -15.45 3.74
CA GLY A 35 0.65 -14.78 3.69
C GLY A 35 0.41 -13.94 2.43
N ARG A 36 -0.87 -13.84 2.03
CA ARG A 36 -1.27 -13.26 0.73
C ARG A 36 -1.16 -11.72 0.65
N PHE A 37 -1.27 -11.01 1.78
CA PHE A 37 -1.40 -9.54 1.82
C PHE A 37 -0.64 -8.90 3.01
N ALA A 38 0.66 -9.19 3.14
CA ALA A 38 1.46 -8.65 4.24
C ALA A 38 1.96 -7.23 3.95
N ILE A 39 1.90 -6.32 4.92
CA ILE A 39 2.70 -5.09 4.87
C ILE A 39 4.10 -5.44 5.33
N VAL A 40 5.07 -5.26 4.43
CA VAL A 40 6.48 -5.53 4.69
C VAL A 40 7.19 -4.20 4.71
N ARG A 41 7.96 -3.95 5.78
CA ARG A 41 9.03 -2.97 5.81
C ARG A 41 10.33 -3.72 5.96
N GLN A 42 11.22 -3.54 5.01
CA GLN A 42 12.55 -4.13 5.07
C GLN A 42 13.60 -3.04 4.88
N GLY A 43 14.48 -2.95 5.88
CA GLY A 43 15.76 -2.31 5.71
C GLY A 43 16.53 -3.07 4.63
N CYS A 44 17.02 -2.33 3.65
CA CYS A 44 17.69 -2.88 2.48
C CYS A 44 19.14 -2.45 2.51
N SER A 45 20.06 -3.37 2.20
CA SER A 45 21.48 -3.06 2.08
C SER A 45 22.00 -3.51 0.71
N LEU A 46 22.85 -2.71 0.09
CA LEU A 46 23.57 -3.05 -1.13
C LEU A 46 24.98 -3.47 -0.75
N ILE A 47 25.42 -4.64 -1.21
CA ILE A 47 26.82 -5.07 -1.04
C ILE A 47 27.49 -5.03 -2.42
N PHE A 48 28.62 -4.33 -2.51
CA PHE A 48 29.44 -4.28 -3.72
C PHE A 48 30.71 -5.09 -3.48
N SER A 49 31.07 -5.94 -4.42
CA SER A 49 32.34 -6.67 -4.38
C SER A 49 33.23 -6.26 -5.54
N ASP A 50 34.44 -5.82 -5.24
CA ASP A 50 35.44 -5.54 -6.26
C ASP A 50 36.65 -6.47 -6.11
N ALA A 51 37.14 -6.94 -7.25
CA ALA A 51 38.28 -7.85 -7.36
C ALA A 51 39.57 -7.07 -7.07
N GLY A 52 39.82 -6.81 -5.79
CA GLY A 52 41.00 -6.09 -5.31
C GLY A 52 40.76 -5.25 -4.05
N MET A 53 39.50 -4.89 -3.76
CA MET A 53 39.15 -3.99 -2.64
C MET A 53 38.27 -4.66 -1.57
N GLY A 54 37.76 -5.86 -1.82
CA GLY A 54 36.91 -6.60 -0.88
C GLY A 54 35.43 -6.27 -1.06
N GLU A 55 34.63 -6.53 -0.02
CA GLU A 55 33.19 -6.25 0.01
C GLU A 55 32.92 -4.94 0.77
N GLU A 56 32.10 -4.06 0.18
CA GLU A 56 31.59 -2.85 0.83
C GLU A 56 30.07 -2.92 0.93
N GLN A 57 29.53 -2.61 2.11
CA GLN A 57 28.09 -2.58 2.38
C GLN A 57 27.59 -1.13 2.49
N PHE A 58 26.47 -0.85 1.83
CA PHE A 58 25.74 0.41 1.89
C PHE A 58 24.32 0.13 2.34
N ASP A 59 23.97 0.62 3.52
CA ASP A 59 22.59 0.55 3.98
C ASP A 59 21.76 1.62 3.26
N LEU A 60 20.58 1.25 2.77
CA LEU A 60 19.62 2.18 2.21
C LEU A 60 18.88 2.87 3.36
N ASP A 61 18.86 4.20 3.34
CA ASP A 61 18.20 5.02 4.36
C ASP A 61 16.67 4.88 4.36
N GLU A 62 16.08 4.27 3.33
CA GLU A 62 14.64 4.10 3.18
C GLU A 62 14.24 2.62 3.26
N ASP A 63 13.32 2.31 4.18
CA ASP A 63 12.65 1.02 4.22
C ASP A 63 11.79 0.83 2.97
N VAL A 64 11.87 -0.35 2.35
CA VAL A 64 10.93 -0.72 1.28
C VAL A 64 9.61 -1.12 1.94
N GLU A 65 8.58 -0.28 1.80
CA GLU A 65 7.24 -0.55 2.29
C GLU A 65 6.31 -1.08 1.20
N LEU A 66 5.78 -2.28 1.40
CA LEU A 66 4.81 -2.89 0.50
C LEU A 66 3.41 -2.76 1.09
N LEU A 67 2.69 -1.72 0.66
CA LEU A 67 1.34 -1.40 1.10
C LEU A 67 0.27 -2.18 0.33
N ALA A 68 -1.00 -1.99 0.71
CA ALA A 68 -2.15 -2.55 0.01
C ALA A 68 -2.18 -2.17 -1.49
N SER A 69 -1.63 -1.01 -1.85
CA SER A 69 -1.49 -0.55 -3.24
C SER A 69 -0.63 -1.46 -4.12
N ALA A 70 0.24 -2.28 -3.53
CA ALA A 70 1.01 -3.28 -4.28
C ALA A 70 0.15 -4.46 -4.76
N TYR A 71 -1.03 -4.66 -4.15
CA TYR A 71 -1.91 -5.79 -4.45
C TYR A 71 -3.20 -5.38 -5.13
N LEU A 72 -3.60 -4.12 -5.02
CA LEU A 72 -4.89 -3.63 -5.46
C LEU A 72 -4.77 -2.73 -6.68
N ARG A 73 -5.81 -2.76 -7.50
CA ARG A 73 -6.06 -1.78 -8.55
C ARG A 73 -7.47 -1.20 -8.38
N PRO A 74 -7.71 0.04 -8.86
CA PRO A 74 -9.04 0.63 -8.88
C PRO A 74 -10.08 -0.29 -9.51
N LEU A 75 -11.25 -0.39 -8.86
CA LEU A 75 -12.40 -1.13 -9.34
C LEU A 75 -13.62 -0.21 -9.41
N SER A 76 -14.31 -0.17 -10.55
CA SER A 76 -15.62 0.49 -10.63
C SER A 76 -16.71 -0.39 -10.02
N VAL A 77 -17.52 0.19 -9.12
CA VAL A 77 -18.62 -0.51 -8.46
C VAL A 77 -19.93 0.27 -8.70
N PRO A 78 -20.77 -0.16 -9.67
CA PRO A 78 -21.98 0.57 -10.06
C PRO A 78 -22.98 0.80 -8.91
N ASN A 79 -23.07 -0.14 -7.96
CA ASN A 79 -23.92 -0.02 -6.78
C ASN A 79 -23.11 -0.22 -5.50
N PHE A 80 -22.27 0.76 -5.18
CA PHE A 80 -21.40 0.68 -4.00
C PHE A 80 -22.18 0.39 -2.70
N ALA A 81 -23.32 1.06 -2.49
CA ALA A 81 -24.07 0.92 -1.24
C ALA A 81 -24.54 -0.53 -1.01
N ASP A 82 -25.06 -1.17 -2.06
CA ASP A 82 -25.49 -2.56 -2.01
C ASP A 82 -24.30 -3.52 -1.82
N SER A 83 -23.23 -3.34 -2.61
CA SER A 83 -22.03 -4.16 -2.48
C SER A 83 -21.40 -4.02 -1.09
N PHE A 84 -21.35 -2.81 -0.53
CA PHE A 84 -20.82 -2.55 0.80
C PHE A 84 -21.69 -3.16 1.90
N ALA A 85 -23.01 -3.15 1.77
CA ALA A 85 -23.90 -3.77 2.75
C ALA A 85 -23.65 -5.28 2.87
N HIS A 86 -23.42 -5.96 1.74
CA HIS A 86 -23.28 -7.42 1.67
C HIS A 86 -21.84 -7.92 1.71
N MET A 87 -20.85 -7.03 1.63
CA MET A 87 -19.42 -7.38 1.68
C MET A 87 -19.05 -7.98 3.05
N GLY A 88 -18.25 -9.05 3.01
CA GLY A 88 -17.96 -9.96 4.12
C GLY A 88 -17.35 -9.33 5.36
N ALA A 89 -16.04 -9.52 5.56
CA ALA A 89 -15.35 -9.02 6.75
C ALA A 89 -15.40 -7.48 6.78
N ALA A 90 -15.55 -6.90 7.98
CA ALA A 90 -15.69 -5.45 8.15
C ALA A 90 -14.84 -4.94 9.32
N ARG A 91 -14.23 -3.76 9.16
CA ARG A 91 -13.54 -3.07 10.24
C ARG A 91 -13.75 -1.56 10.13
N THR A 92 -13.94 -0.92 11.29
CA THR A 92 -13.98 0.54 11.42
C THR A 92 -12.81 1.01 12.29
N GLN A 93 -12.16 2.11 11.91
CA GLN A 93 -11.17 2.78 12.75
C GLN A 93 -11.29 4.30 12.64
N ASN A 94 -10.97 4.98 13.73
CA ASN A 94 -10.87 6.44 13.76
C ASN A 94 -9.39 6.81 13.75
N VAL A 95 -9.00 7.72 12.85
CA VAL A 95 -7.62 8.15 12.63
C VAL A 95 -7.57 9.67 12.68
N LEU A 96 -6.55 10.20 13.34
CA LEU A 96 -6.24 11.62 13.31
C LEU A 96 -5.08 11.85 12.33
N MET A 97 -5.39 12.40 11.16
CA MET A 97 -4.39 12.74 10.15
C MET A 97 -3.91 14.17 10.38
N GLN A 98 -2.88 14.34 11.21
CA GLN A 98 -2.39 15.65 11.66
C GLN A 98 -1.76 16.50 10.57
N ARG A 99 -1.20 15.87 9.52
CA ARG A 99 -0.50 16.54 8.42
C ARG A 99 -1.41 16.95 7.26
N LEU A 100 -2.64 16.44 7.22
CA LEU A 100 -3.60 16.72 6.15
C LEU A 100 -4.57 17.81 6.61
N ARG A 101 -4.89 18.74 5.72
CA ARG A 101 -5.69 19.94 6.01
C ARG A 101 -7.03 19.98 5.30
N GLY A 102 -7.34 18.98 4.48
CA GLY A 102 -8.61 18.90 3.77
C GLY A 102 -9.00 17.47 3.40
N ALA A 103 -10.30 17.25 3.22
CA ALA A 103 -10.82 15.94 2.85
C ALA A 103 -10.26 15.43 1.50
N GLY A 104 -10.04 16.31 0.53
CA GLY A 104 -9.40 15.93 -0.74
C GLY A 104 -8.00 15.34 -0.55
N GLN A 105 -7.18 15.93 0.33
CA GLN A 105 -5.85 15.41 0.66
C GLN A 105 -5.93 14.05 1.37
N VAL A 106 -6.94 13.85 2.23
CA VAL A 106 -7.21 12.55 2.86
C VAL A 106 -7.54 11.51 1.80
N PHE A 107 -8.42 11.84 0.85
CA PHE A 107 -8.84 10.91 -0.20
C PHE A 107 -7.71 10.55 -1.16
N GLU A 108 -6.92 11.54 -1.57
CA GLU A 108 -5.73 11.33 -2.40
C GLU A 108 -4.69 10.45 -1.68
N HIS A 109 -4.43 10.75 -0.40
CA HIS A 109 -3.54 9.93 0.42
C HIS A 109 -4.01 8.48 0.48
N LEU A 110 -5.29 8.25 0.80
CA LEU A 110 -5.89 6.92 0.91
C LEU A 110 -5.87 6.17 -0.43
N ALA A 111 -6.23 6.82 -1.53
CA ALA A 111 -6.18 6.21 -2.86
C ALA A 111 -4.76 5.73 -3.19
N ARG A 112 -3.75 6.55 -2.87
CA ARG A 112 -2.33 6.23 -3.11
C ARG A 112 -1.84 5.06 -2.26
N VAL A 113 -2.09 5.06 -0.95
CA VAL A 113 -1.56 4.02 -0.04
C VAL A 113 -2.33 2.70 -0.14
N THR A 114 -3.60 2.75 -0.54
CA THR A 114 -4.42 1.53 -0.70
C THR A 114 -4.46 0.99 -2.12
N GLY A 115 -4.17 1.81 -3.14
CA GLY A 115 -4.33 1.45 -4.56
C GLY A 115 -5.79 1.35 -5.01
N MET A 116 -6.73 1.82 -4.18
CA MET A 116 -8.17 1.81 -4.46
C MET A 116 -8.57 3.08 -5.23
N GLY A 117 -9.53 2.95 -6.14
CA GLY A 117 -10.08 4.08 -6.87
C GLY A 117 -11.17 4.78 -6.07
N GLU A 118 -11.12 6.11 -6.01
CA GLU A 118 -12.23 6.91 -5.49
C GLU A 118 -13.41 6.84 -6.48
N LEU A 119 -14.58 6.43 -5.97
CA LEU A 119 -15.81 6.29 -6.75
C LEU A 119 -16.66 7.57 -6.69
N THR A 120 -16.76 8.17 -5.50
CA THR A 120 -17.54 9.39 -5.26
C THR A 120 -17.05 10.09 -3.98
N ALA A 121 -17.02 11.44 -4.02
CA ALA A 121 -17.01 12.29 -2.83
C ALA A 121 -18.40 12.91 -2.64
N LEU A 122 -19.14 12.44 -1.64
CA LEU A 122 -20.41 13.03 -1.23
C LEU A 122 -20.14 14.05 -0.11
N ARG A 123 -20.65 15.28 -0.25
CA ARG A 123 -20.72 16.19 0.91
C ARG A 123 -21.69 15.57 1.92
N GLY A 124 -21.23 15.37 3.16
CA GLY A 124 -22.05 14.82 4.23
C GLY A 124 -23.24 15.74 4.54
N LYS A 125 -24.27 15.19 5.19
CA LYS A 125 -25.43 15.97 5.67
C LYS A 125 -25.01 17.09 6.64
N ASP A 126 -23.93 16.88 7.38
CA ASP A 126 -23.20 17.95 8.05
C ASP A 126 -22.24 18.60 7.06
N ALA A 127 -22.45 19.89 6.76
CA ALA A 127 -21.60 20.68 5.86
C ALA A 127 -20.10 20.74 6.25
N ARG A 128 -19.73 20.13 7.38
CA ARG A 128 -18.38 20.04 7.94
C ARG A 128 -17.70 18.68 7.72
N LYS A 129 -18.41 17.68 7.18
CA LYS A 129 -17.88 16.34 6.88
C LYS A 129 -18.03 16.02 5.40
N VAL A 130 -17.04 15.33 4.86
CA VAL A 130 -17.05 14.83 3.48
C VAL A 130 -16.87 13.33 3.52
N THR A 131 -17.71 12.62 2.78
CA THR A 131 -17.69 11.17 2.67
C THR A 131 -17.08 10.76 1.34
N GLY A 132 -15.98 10.00 1.36
CA GLY A 132 -15.37 9.37 0.20
C GLY A 132 -15.66 7.88 0.16
N ARG A 133 -15.84 7.32 -1.04
CA ARG A 133 -16.02 5.88 -1.26
C ARG A 133 -14.97 5.35 -2.20
N PHE A 134 -14.37 4.23 -1.85
CA PHE A 134 -13.26 3.64 -2.58
C PHE A 134 -13.52 2.16 -2.84
N ALA A 135 -13.03 1.68 -3.98
CA ALA A 135 -13.06 0.27 -4.31
C ALA A 135 -11.77 -0.18 -5.00
N GLY A 136 -11.35 -1.40 -4.66
CA GLY A 136 -10.17 -2.04 -5.25
C GLY A 136 -10.39 -3.53 -5.43
N ALA A 137 -9.74 -4.09 -6.45
CA ALA A 137 -9.68 -5.52 -6.69
C ALA A 137 -8.23 -5.98 -6.73
N THR A 138 -7.97 -7.21 -6.34
CA THR A 138 -6.62 -7.77 -6.40
C THR A 138 -6.09 -7.83 -7.83
N ILE A 139 -4.80 -7.53 -7.99
CA ILE A 139 -4.07 -7.68 -9.25
C ILE A 139 -3.85 -9.18 -9.46
N ALA A 140 -4.38 -9.73 -10.55
CA ALA A 140 -4.11 -11.12 -10.91
C ALA A 140 -2.63 -11.27 -11.27
N SER A 141 -1.87 -12.03 -10.49
CA SER A 141 -0.48 -12.33 -10.75
C SER A 141 -0.36 -13.37 -11.88
N GLY A 142 0.09 -12.94 -13.06
CA GLY A 142 0.65 -13.81 -14.10
C GLY A 142 -0.30 -14.82 -14.75
N GLY A 143 -1.08 -14.39 -15.75
CA GLY A 143 -1.64 -15.23 -16.82
C GLY A 143 -2.64 -16.34 -16.45
N ARG A 144 -2.82 -16.67 -15.18
CA ARG A 144 -3.86 -17.57 -14.67
C ARG A 144 -4.82 -16.78 -13.80
N GLU A 145 -6.10 -17.09 -13.93
CA GLU A 145 -7.19 -16.55 -13.11
C GLU A 145 -7.00 -16.94 -11.64
N GLY A 146 -6.13 -16.21 -10.93
CA GLY A 146 -6.14 -16.22 -9.48
C GLY A 146 -7.45 -15.61 -8.95
N PRO A 147 -7.85 -15.95 -7.70
CA PRO A 147 -9.05 -15.39 -7.12
C PRO A 147 -8.94 -13.87 -7.07
N ARG A 148 -9.92 -13.20 -7.68
CA ARG A 148 -10.09 -11.75 -7.58
C ARG A 148 -10.82 -11.47 -6.29
N PHE A 149 -10.11 -10.91 -5.32
CA PHE A 149 -10.70 -10.43 -4.08
C PHE A 149 -11.02 -8.95 -4.21
N VAL A 150 -12.14 -8.54 -3.64
CA VAL A 150 -12.59 -7.14 -3.62
C VAL A 150 -12.47 -6.56 -2.22
N ALA A 151 -12.01 -5.32 -2.15
CA ALA A 151 -12.08 -4.48 -0.97
C ALA A 151 -12.87 -3.20 -1.29
N LEU A 152 -13.66 -2.76 -0.32
CA LEU A 152 -14.45 -1.52 -0.37
C LEU A 152 -14.15 -0.69 0.87
N MET A 153 -14.13 0.62 0.75
CA MET A 153 -13.91 1.53 1.87
C MET A 153 -14.82 2.74 1.79
N GLU A 154 -15.44 3.09 2.91
CA GLU A 154 -16.13 4.36 3.12
C GLU A 154 -15.37 5.19 4.15
N VAL A 155 -15.17 6.46 3.85
CA VAL A 155 -14.30 7.38 4.59
C VAL A 155 -15.09 8.62 4.94
N GLU A 156 -15.29 8.91 6.21
CA GLU A 156 -15.81 10.20 6.65
C GLU A 156 -14.64 11.06 7.15
N ALA A 157 -14.38 12.19 6.49
CA ALA A 157 -13.33 13.13 6.88
C ALA A 157 -13.93 14.47 7.32
N GLY A 158 -13.48 14.99 8.45
CA GLY A 158 -13.84 16.32 8.96
C GLY A 158 -12.67 17.01 9.65
N ALA A 159 -12.75 18.33 9.81
CA ALA A 159 -11.72 19.10 10.50
C ALA A 159 -11.61 18.67 11.97
N ALA A 160 -10.40 18.39 12.44
CA ALA A 160 -10.11 18.16 13.85
C ALA A 160 -9.93 19.49 14.58
N LYS A 161 -10.15 19.48 15.91
CA LYS A 161 -10.01 20.67 16.76
C LYS A 161 -8.58 21.24 16.75
N ASP A 162 -7.57 20.37 16.59
CA ASP A 162 -6.16 20.73 16.74
C ASP A 162 -5.44 20.99 15.39
N GLY A 163 -6.21 21.22 14.33
CA GLY A 163 -5.69 21.66 13.02
C GLY A 163 -5.49 20.57 11.97
N GLY A 164 -5.67 19.28 12.28
CA GLY A 164 -5.62 18.17 11.30
C GLY A 164 -7.00 17.73 10.77
N MET A 165 -7.06 16.51 10.22
CA MET A 165 -8.31 15.87 9.81
C MET A 165 -8.64 14.69 10.74
N ALA A 166 -9.84 14.69 11.31
CA ALA A 166 -10.42 13.54 11.98
C ALA A 166 -11.13 12.67 10.93
N VAL A 167 -10.70 11.42 10.81
CA VAL A 167 -11.14 10.51 9.75
C VAL A 167 -11.72 9.24 10.37
N ARG A 168 -12.93 8.86 9.98
CA ARG A 168 -13.52 7.55 10.27
C ARG A 168 -13.45 6.71 9.02
N LEU A 169 -12.66 5.64 9.07
CA LEU A 169 -12.49 4.68 7.99
C LEU A 169 -13.32 3.44 8.29
N THR A 170 -14.15 3.02 7.34
CA THR A 170 -14.87 1.75 7.40
C THR A 170 -14.51 0.96 6.14
N ALA A 171 -13.74 -0.11 6.29
CA ALA A 171 -13.39 -0.99 5.18
C ALA A 171 -14.07 -2.34 5.31
N LYS A 172 -14.33 -2.96 4.16
CA LYS A 172 -14.82 -4.32 4.04
C LYS A 172 -14.11 -5.07 2.93
N ALA A 173 -13.89 -6.36 3.11
CA ALA A 173 -13.31 -7.21 2.08
C ALA A 173 -13.83 -8.66 2.17
N GLU A 174 -13.72 -9.38 1.07
CA GLU A 174 -14.04 -10.82 1.01
C GLU A 174 -13.04 -11.66 1.79
N ASP A 175 -11.78 -11.23 1.84
CA ASP A 175 -10.67 -11.89 2.53
C ASP A 175 -10.22 -11.06 3.75
N PRO A 176 -10.20 -11.65 4.97
CA PRO A 176 -9.77 -10.93 6.18
C PRO A 176 -8.33 -10.42 6.14
N ALA A 177 -7.41 -11.13 5.49
CA ALA A 177 -6.03 -10.68 5.38
C ALA A 177 -5.91 -9.47 4.43
N LEU A 178 -6.75 -9.41 3.39
CA LEU A 178 -6.85 -8.21 2.55
C LEU A 178 -7.42 -7.03 3.34
N LEU A 179 -8.44 -7.25 4.16
CA LEU A 179 -8.99 -6.22 5.05
C LEU A 179 -7.92 -5.67 6.00
N ASP A 180 -7.12 -6.56 6.59
CA ASP A 180 -6.00 -6.16 7.47
C ASP A 180 -4.98 -5.30 6.73
N ALA A 181 -4.58 -5.71 5.52
CA ALA A 181 -3.64 -4.95 4.71
C ALA A 181 -4.14 -3.55 4.37
N VAL A 182 -5.40 -3.44 3.94
CA VAL A 182 -6.04 -2.17 3.61
C VAL A 182 -6.12 -1.26 4.84
N MET A 183 -6.57 -1.79 5.97
CA MET A 183 -6.73 -0.98 7.19
C MET A 183 -5.40 -0.52 7.77
N ARG A 184 -4.37 -1.36 7.75
CA ARG A 184 -3.02 -0.97 8.20
C ARG A 184 -2.36 0.03 7.25
N SER A 185 -2.56 -0.09 5.94
CA SER A 185 -1.99 0.86 4.96
C SER A 185 -2.62 2.25 5.06
N ALA A 186 -3.87 2.32 5.50
CA ALA A 186 -4.64 3.57 5.59
C ALA A 186 -4.33 4.41 6.85
N VAL A 187 -3.57 3.87 7.81
CA VAL A 187 -3.12 4.61 8.99
C VAL A 187 -1.71 5.11 8.73
N PRO A 188 -1.48 6.43 8.62
CA PRO A 188 -0.14 6.98 8.61
C PRO A 188 0.48 6.78 9.99
N ASP A 189 1.73 6.34 10.01
CA ASP A 189 2.57 6.36 11.22
C ASP A 189 2.94 7.79 11.65
#